data_AF-A0A966B1X9-F1
#
_entry.id   AF-A0A966B1X9-F1
#
_cell.length_a   1.000
_cell.length_b   1.000
_cell.length_c   1.000
_cell.angle_alpha   90.00
_cell.angle_beta   90.00
_cell.angle_gamma   90.00
#
_symmetry.space_group_name_H-M   'P 1'
#
loop_
_entity.id
_entity.type
_entity.pdbx_description
1 polymer ?
#
loop_
_entity_poly.entity_id
_entity_poly.type
_entity_poly.pdbx_seq_one_letter_code
_entity_poly.pdbx_strand_id
1 'polypeptide(L)'
;AAWVYDGATDTATMYLNGEIDGGPQAQRAPNGGGTLIFGARNNGDVPYNGYVDDLTIWREVLPGATIKALADGASPIGATQDDEDGDGLPDAWEEKYGVDDPEGDDDEDGLTNIEEFEARTKPDTADTDEDGLSDKQEIVDTKTNPRSADTDRDGLLDGVETNTGVFVSVNNTGTDPLEADTDGDGYTDSKESIDSLSDPNDPNSIPPKPEIKLLAYWDFNDPSDPQSATDVSGNSPAVDFTGPAKYSDDGGGFSGAAGDYALELGGVNDRSAAVTPEGTHFDEAVETNEMSVAFWQNTTQVGNTSAFWIHSPEATGNQRGFQAHTPWGNGTIFFDQSGCCEAPQRLTVGGQVITNQWQHFVFQRDEDGNMEIWVDGELRAEQGGAEPLDPFNGIITIGAEGNNLNNSMAGRIDDFAIYNRPLDAAEILSLYEGALAIDLITPPALFTITDVERDEDGQVTLTFNARPNVIYAVDVSEDCELWQEIDDNVVGSKGKATFIDISGFGEQKSLFYRVRIID
;
A
#
# COMPACT_ATOMS: atom_id res chain seq x y z
N ALA A 1 -11.82 38.12 4.64
CA ALA A 1 -11.30 38.91 3.48
C ALA A 1 -12.05 38.47 2.22
N ALA A 2 -12.08 39.26 1.15
CA ALA A 2 -12.82 38.89 -0.07
C ALA A 2 -12.01 39.11 -1.36
N TRP A 3 -12.13 38.18 -2.29
CA TRP A 3 -11.56 38.24 -3.63
C TRP A 3 -12.70 38.23 -4.64
N VAL A 4 -12.81 39.27 -5.45
CA VAL A 4 -13.93 39.50 -6.37
C VAL A 4 -13.40 39.50 -7.80
N TYR A 5 -13.98 38.64 -8.65
CA TYR A 5 -13.71 38.61 -10.09
C TYR A 5 -14.96 39.06 -10.87
N ASP A 6 -14.82 40.10 -11.69
CA ASP A 6 -15.86 40.54 -12.62
C ASP A 6 -15.54 40.06 -14.04
N GLY A 7 -16.25 39.01 -14.48
CA GLY A 7 -16.14 38.45 -15.82
C GLY A 7 -16.76 39.28 -16.94
N ALA A 8 -17.43 40.41 -16.64
CA ALA A 8 -17.84 41.37 -17.67
C ALA A 8 -16.71 42.33 -18.05
N THR A 9 -15.73 42.54 -17.15
CA THR A 9 -14.58 43.43 -17.36
C THR A 9 -13.23 42.70 -17.38
N ASP A 10 -13.22 41.41 -17.07
CA ASP A 10 -12.03 40.60 -16.79
C ASP A 10 -11.11 41.27 -15.76
N THR A 11 -11.69 41.74 -14.65
CA THR A 11 -10.94 42.37 -13.55
C THR A 11 -11.10 41.67 -12.21
N ALA A 12 -10.03 41.64 -11.43
CA ALA A 12 -9.99 41.14 -10.06
C ALA A 12 -9.75 42.29 -9.06
N THR A 13 -10.50 42.29 -7.95
CA THR A 13 -10.35 43.23 -6.83
C THR A 13 -10.25 42.46 -5.52
N MET A 14 -9.33 42.88 -4.65
CA MET A 14 -9.12 42.35 -3.30
C MET A 14 -9.66 43.32 -2.27
N TYR A 15 -10.38 42.80 -1.27
CA TYR A 15 -10.89 43.54 -0.14
C TYR A 15 -10.35 42.95 1.18
N LEU A 16 -9.75 43.81 1.99
CA LEU A 16 -9.30 43.49 3.35
C LEU A 16 -10.14 44.32 4.33
N ASN A 17 -10.77 43.64 5.30
CA ASN A 17 -11.63 44.27 6.31
C ASN A 17 -12.71 45.21 5.71
N GLY A 18 -13.33 44.78 4.61
CA GLY A 18 -14.40 45.50 3.91
C GLY A 18 -13.94 46.63 2.98
N GLU A 19 -12.66 46.99 2.99
CA GLU A 19 -12.08 48.08 2.20
C GLU A 19 -11.21 47.52 1.05
N ILE A 20 -11.07 48.27 -0.05
CA ILE A 20 -10.25 47.84 -1.20
C ILE A 20 -8.77 47.86 -0.82
N ASP A 21 -8.12 46.70 -0.90
CA ASP A 21 -6.70 46.48 -0.59
C ASP A 21 -5.86 46.23 -1.86
N GLY A 22 -6.51 45.81 -2.97
CA GLY A 22 -5.83 45.63 -4.25
C GLY A 22 -6.77 45.66 -5.46
N GLY A 23 -6.31 46.26 -6.56
CA GLY A 23 -7.06 46.36 -7.81
C GLY A 23 -8.08 47.50 -7.86
N PRO A 24 -9.05 47.47 -8.80
CA PRO A 24 -9.22 46.42 -9.82
C PRO A 24 -8.03 46.31 -10.77
N GLN A 25 -7.58 45.08 -11.06
CA GLN A 25 -6.55 44.79 -12.08
C GLN A 25 -7.09 43.82 -13.12
N ALA A 26 -6.64 43.96 -14.37
CA ALA A 26 -6.96 43.02 -15.44
C ALA A 26 -6.41 41.62 -15.10
N GLN A 27 -7.25 40.61 -15.23
CA GLN A 27 -6.94 39.22 -14.87
C GLN A 27 -7.46 38.28 -15.97
N ARG A 28 -6.92 37.05 -16.05
CA ARG A 28 -7.47 36.04 -16.97
C ARG A 28 -8.77 35.46 -16.41
N ALA A 29 -9.68 35.10 -17.31
CA ALA A 29 -10.87 34.32 -16.97
C ALA A 29 -10.52 33.02 -16.22
N PRO A 30 -11.25 32.68 -15.13
CA PRO A 30 -11.05 31.43 -14.40
C PRO A 30 -11.14 30.21 -15.31
N ASN A 31 -10.20 29.28 -15.15
CA ASN A 31 -10.03 28.09 -15.99
C ASN A 31 -9.74 26.81 -15.18
N GLY A 32 -10.17 26.76 -13.92
CA GLY A 32 -9.97 25.62 -13.01
C GLY A 32 -11.04 24.53 -13.12
N GLY A 33 -10.73 23.32 -12.64
CA GLY A 33 -11.56 22.12 -12.77
C GLY A 33 -12.67 21.92 -11.73
N GLY A 34 -12.93 22.89 -10.86
CA GLY A 34 -13.96 22.81 -9.81
C GLY A 34 -13.43 22.44 -8.42
N THR A 35 -12.26 21.81 -8.32
CA THR A 35 -11.56 21.58 -7.05
C THR A 35 -11.21 22.90 -6.36
N LEU A 36 -11.37 22.93 -5.05
CA LEU A 36 -11.29 24.11 -4.22
C LEU A 36 -10.61 23.74 -2.90
N ILE A 37 -9.50 24.40 -2.59
CA ILE A 37 -8.63 24.06 -1.45
C ILE A 37 -8.64 25.22 -0.45
N PHE A 38 -8.79 24.88 0.83
CA PHE A 38 -8.66 25.80 1.96
C PHE A 38 -7.64 25.28 2.95
N GLY A 39 -7.12 26.17 3.80
CA GLY A 39 -6.07 25.81 4.75
C GLY A 39 -4.70 25.49 4.11
N ALA A 40 -4.57 25.52 2.78
CA ALA A 40 -3.30 25.29 2.07
C ALA A 40 -3.28 25.97 0.69
N ARG A 41 -2.11 25.98 0.04
CA ARG A 41 -1.95 26.26 -1.40
C ARG A 41 -1.30 25.08 -2.10
N ASN A 42 -1.37 25.06 -3.44
CA ASN A 42 -0.78 24.03 -4.31
C ASN A 42 -1.13 22.61 -3.86
N ASN A 43 -2.38 22.17 -4.03
CA ASN A 43 -2.82 20.79 -3.69
C ASN A 43 -2.62 20.32 -2.23
N GLY A 44 -2.11 21.18 -1.33
CA GLY A 44 -1.80 20.82 0.06
C GLY A 44 -0.39 21.26 0.50
N ASP A 45 0.56 21.43 -0.44
CA ASP A 45 2.02 21.56 -0.21
C ASP A 45 2.45 22.51 0.91
N VAL A 46 1.71 23.59 1.14
CA VAL A 46 2.04 24.60 2.14
C VAL A 46 0.81 24.93 2.95
N PRO A 47 0.72 24.47 4.22
CA PRO A 47 -0.40 24.79 5.08
C PRO A 47 -0.42 26.28 5.44
N TYR A 48 -1.63 26.81 5.57
CA TYR A 48 -1.92 28.13 6.08
C TYR A 48 -1.74 28.12 7.60
N ASN A 49 -0.85 28.97 8.11
CA ASN A 49 -0.64 29.14 9.53
C ASN A 49 -1.48 30.31 10.05
N GLY A 50 -2.66 29.99 10.56
CA GLY A 50 -3.62 30.94 11.13
C GLY A 50 -5.01 30.31 11.23
N TYR A 51 -5.96 31.06 11.78
CA TYR A 51 -7.36 30.65 11.84
C TYR A 51 -8.11 31.06 10.56
N VAL A 52 -8.99 30.17 10.10
CA VAL A 52 -10.07 30.44 9.14
C VAL A 52 -11.35 30.06 9.85
N ASP A 53 -12.39 30.85 9.65
CA ASP A 53 -13.70 30.70 10.27
C ASP A 53 -14.72 30.58 9.12
N ASP A 54 -15.53 31.62 8.91
CA ASP A 54 -16.45 31.69 7.78
C ASP A 54 -15.80 31.73 6.39
N LEU A 55 -16.45 31.02 5.47
CA LEU A 55 -16.10 30.94 4.06
C LEU A 55 -17.38 30.78 3.21
N THR A 56 -17.49 31.52 2.11
CA THR A 56 -18.53 31.29 1.08
C THR A 56 -18.07 31.77 -0.29
N ILE A 57 -18.67 31.21 -1.33
CA ILE A 57 -18.44 31.58 -2.73
C ILE A 57 -19.78 31.97 -3.36
N TRP A 58 -19.82 33.16 -3.95
CA TRP A 58 -20.99 33.67 -4.66
C TRP A 58 -20.83 33.49 -6.17
N ARG A 59 -21.97 33.31 -6.86
CA ARG A 59 -22.03 33.21 -8.33
C ARG A 59 -22.09 34.58 -9.02
N GLU A 60 -21.99 35.66 -8.26
CA GLU A 60 -22.10 37.04 -8.73
C GLU A 60 -21.08 37.97 -8.08
N VAL A 61 -20.87 39.13 -8.70
CA VAL A 61 -19.97 40.19 -8.20
C VAL A 61 -20.66 40.88 -7.02
N LEU A 62 -20.21 40.59 -5.79
CA LEU A 62 -20.76 41.23 -4.60
C LEU A 62 -20.59 42.77 -4.63
N PRO A 63 -21.63 43.54 -4.28
CA PRO A 63 -21.49 44.97 -4.04
C PRO A 63 -20.54 45.26 -2.87
N GLY A 64 -19.76 46.33 -2.96
CA GLY A 64 -18.83 46.73 -1.88
C GLY A 64 -19.51 46.95 -0.52
N ALA A 65 -20.79 47.35 -0.51
CA ALA A 65 -21.57 47.45 0.73
C ALA A 65 -21.83 46.07 1.38
N THR A 66 -22.08 45.03 0.60
CA THR A 66 -22.24 43.65 1.07
C THR A 66 -20.92 43.11 1.60
N ILE A 67 -19.82 43.33 0.87
CA ILE A 67 -18.47 42.94 1.31
C ILE A 67 -18.09 43.61 2.63
N LYS A 68 -18.52 44.87 2.82
CA LYS A 68 -18.35 45.56 4.09
C LYS A 68 -19.17 44.93 5.21
N ALA A 69 -20.45 44.65 4.99
CA ALA A 69 -21.29 43.98 5.99
C ALA A 69 -20.74 42.61 6.43
N LEU A 70 -20.27 41.79 5.48
CA LEU A 70 -19.59 40.51 5.77
C LEU A 70 -18.31 40.73 6.60
N ALA A 71 -17.52 41.75 6.28
CA ALA A 71 -16.31 42.09 7.05
C ALA A 71 -16.60 42.69 8.44
N ASP A 72 -17.79 43.27 8.63
CA ASP A 72 -18.30 43.78 9.91
C ASP A 72 -19.02 42.67 10.74
N GLY A 73 -19.07 41.42 10.24
CA GLY A 73 -19.54 40.23 10.97
C GLY A 73 -20.85 39.59 10.48
N ALA A 74 -21.40 40.00 9.32
CA ALA A 74 -22.61 39.38 8.80
C ALA A 74 -22.35 37.96 8.24
N SER A 75 -23.26 37.02 8.55
CA SER A 75 -23.22 35.63 8.07
C SER A 75 -23.26 35.52 6.53
N PRO A 76 -22.40 34.70 5.91
CA PRO A 76 -22.33 34.59 4.46
C PRO A 76 -23.55 33.94 3.78
N ILE A 77 -24.24 33.03 4.47
CA ILE A 77 -25.41 32.29 3.93
C ILE A 77 -26.74 33.01 4.15
N GLY A 78 -26.73 34.16 4.84
CA GLY A 78 -27.95 34.88 5.19
C GLY A 78 -28.75 34.26 6.34
N ALA A 79 -28.27 33.16 6.93
CA ALA A 79 -28.63 32.74 8.29
C ALA A 79 -28.07 33.78 9.24
N THR A 80 -28.88 34.77 9.57
CA THR A 80 -28.54 35.81 10.53
C THR A 80 -28.15 35.16 11.86
N GLN A 81 -27.20 35.75 12.59
CA GLN A 81 -27.15 35.60 14.06
C GLN A 81 -28.21 36.53 14.69
N ASP A 82 -29.37 36.62 14.02
CA ASP A 82 -30.55 37.18 14.62
C ASP A 82 -31.11 36.02 15.45
N ASP A 83 -31.33 36.36 16.70
CA ASP A 83 -31.77 35.58 17.84
C ASP A 83 -32.83 36.55 18.40
N GLU A 84 -34.07 36.45 17.88
CA GLU A 84 -35.08 37.53 18.00
C GLU A 84 -35.49 37.74 19.47
N ASP A 85 -35.40 36.71 20.31
CA ASP A 85 -35.77 36.76 21.71
C ASP A 85 -34.58 36.83 22.70
N GLY A 86 -33.37 36.46 22.27
CA GLY A 86 -32.10 36.69 22.94
C GLY A 86 -31.63 35.55 23.84
N ASP A 87 -31.96 34.30 23.50
CA ASP A 87 -31.71 33.12 24.34
C ASP A 87 -30.39 32.38 24.05
N GLY A 88 -29.82 32.57 22.85
CA GLY A 88 -28.57 31.96 22.40
C GLY A 88 -28.69 31.06 21.17
N LEU A 89 -29.89 30.63 20.78
CA LEU A 89 -30.15 29.94 19.52
C LEU A 89 -30.33 30.95 18.37
N PRO A 90 -29.86 30.65 17.13
CA PRO A 90 -30.17 31.48 15.98
C PRO A 90 -31.52 31.10 15.33
N ASP A 91 -32.35 32.10 14.99
CA ASP A 91 -33.69 31.94 14.37
C ASP A 91 -33.69 30.93 13.20
N ALA A 92 -32.60 30.89 12.43
CA ALA A 92 -32.46 30.06 11.22
C ALA A 92 -32.11 28.59 11.50
N TRP A 93 -31.59 28.27 12.69
CA TRP A 93 -31.38 26.91 13.16
C TRP A 93 -32.68 26.38 13.78
N GLU A 94 -33.34 27.21 14.58
CA GLU A 94 -34.67 26.98 15.14
C GLU A 94 -35.73 26.70 14.05
N GLU A 95 -35.84 27.55 13.01
CA GLU A 95 -36.75 27.30 11.88
C GLU A 95 -36.44 25.98 11.15
N LYS A 96 -35.16 25.57 11.10
CA LYS A 96 -34.73 24.36 10.40
C LYS A 96 -35.17 23.08 11.12
N TYR A 97 -35.02 23.04 12.44
CA TYR A 97 -35.30 21.85 13.26
C TYR A 97 -36.68 21.89 13.92
N GLY A 98 -37.31 23.07 14.03
CA GLY A 98 -38.63 23.26 14.64
C GLY A 98 -38.59 23.41 16.17
N VAL A 99 -37.45 23.84 16.70
CA VAL A 99 -37.15 24.02 18.14
C VAL A 99 -37.13 25.51 18.52
N ASP A 100 -37.37 25.84 19.80
CA ASP A 100 -37.64 27.21 20.33
C ASP A 100 -37.33 27.30 21.86
N ASP A 101 -36.63 26.30 22.43
CA ASP A 101 -36.25 26.25 23.86
C ASP A 101 -34.82 25.73 23.97
N PRO A 102 -33.84 26.54 24.40
CA PRO A 102 -32.42 26.16 24.44
C PRO A 102 -32.13 25.10 25.48
N GLU A 103 -33.01 24.94 26.49
CA GLU A 103 -32.94 23.90 27.52
C GLU A 103 -33.89 22.72 27.20
N GLY A 104 -34.47 22.70 25.99
CA GLY A 104 -35.21 21.57 25.42
C GLY A 104 -34.29 20.42 25.01
N ASP A 105 -34.85 19.22 24.94
CA ASP A 105 -34.20 17.91 24.71
C ASP A 105 -35.26 17.10 23.93
N ASP A 106 -35.33 17.36 22.62
CA ASP A 106 -36.51 17.05 21.78
C ASP A 106 -36.49 15.61 21.22
N ASP A 107 -35.35 14.93 21.23
CA ASP A 107 -35.17 13.52 20.87
C ASP A 107 -34.94 12.57 22.08
N GLU A 108 -34.83 13.12 23.29
CA GLU A 108 -34.63 12.43 24.58
C GLU A 108 -33.25 11.73 24.74
N ASP A 109 -32.20 12.15 24.00
CA ASP A 109 -30.79 11.77 24.24
C ASP A 109 -30.22 12.41 25.53
N GLY A 110 -30.70 13.61 25.86
CA GLY A 110 -30.35 14.36 27.06
C GLY A 110 -29.21 15.37 26.92
N LEU A 111 -28.73 15.67 25.73
CA LEU A 111 -28.20 17.00 25.41
C LEU A 111 -29.36 17.99 25.38
N THR A 112 -29.03 19.27 25.57
CA THR A 112 -29.97 20.36 25.34
C THR A 112 -29.77 20.95 23.95
N ASN A 113 -30.83 21.53 23.36
CA ASN A 113 -30.80 22.21 22.06
C ASN A 113 -29.60 23.18 21.91
N ILE A 114 -29.19 23.88 22.98
CA ILE A 114 -28.01 24.74 22.96
C ILE A 114 -26.68 23.97 22.98
N GLU A 115 -26.57 22.86 23.74
CA GLU A 115 -25.39 21.98 23.73
C GLU A 115 -25.21 21.31 22.37
N GLU A 116 -26.31 20.93 21.72
CA GLU A 116 -26.31 20.37 20.36
C GLU A 116 -25.96 21.39 19.29
N PHE A 117 -26.45 22.62 19.40
CA PHE A 117 -26.03 23.72 18.55
C PHE A 117 -24.51 23.97 18.65
N GLU A 118 -23.95 23.91 19.87
CA GLU A 118 -22.50 24.00 20.10
C GLU A 118 -21.73 22.79 19.53
N ALA A 119 -22.26 21.57 19.69
CA ALA A 119 -21.68 20.32 19.16
C ALA A 119 -21.85 20.17 17.63
N ARG A 120 -22.81 20.89 17.03
CA ARG A 120 -23.26 20.82 15.63
C ARG A 120 -23.98 19.52 15.27
N THR A 121 -24.66 18.93 16.24
CA THR A 121 -25.50 17.74 16.12
C THR A 121 -26.93 18.12 15.64
N LYS A 122 -27.92 17.25 15.83
CA LYS A 122 -29.28 17.41 15.31
C LYS A 122 -30.32 17.19 16.45
N PRO A 123 -31.04 18.23 16.90
CA PRO A 123 -32.01 18.13 18.01
C PRO A 123 -33.28 17.34 17.71
N ASP A 124 -33.39 16.76 16.52
CA ASP A 124 -34.45 15.85 16.12
C ASP A 124 -33.98 14.39 15.92
N THR A 125 -32.70 14.09 16.20
CA THR A 125 -32.14 12.73 16.11
C THR A 125 -31.01 12.49 17.12
N ALA A 126 -31.30 11.69 18.14
CA ALA A 126 -30.41 11.32 19.25
C ALA A 126 -29.04 10.72 18.87
N ASP A 127 -28.85 10.35 17.61
CA ASP A 127 -27.67 9.74 16.98
C ASP A 127 -27.53 10.46 15.63
N THR A 128 -26.57 11.38 15.53
CA THR A 128 -26.48 12.33 14.41
C THR A 128 -25.87 11.72 13.15
N ASP A 129 -25.06 10.68 13.23
CA ASP A 129 -24.43 10.04 12.05
C ASP A 129 -24.85 8.59 11.80
N GLU A 130 -25.73 8.04 12.65
CA GLU A 130 -26.42 6.75 12.56
C GLU A 130 -25.50 5.53 12.80
N ASP A 131 -24.53 5.66 13.70
CA ASP A 131 -23.53 4.63 14.05
C ASP A 131 -23.98 3.66 15.17
N GLY A 132 -24.89 4.09 16.05
CA GLY A 132 -25.42 3.33 17.17
C GLY A 132 -25.07 3.85 18.58
N LEU A 133 -24.26 4.90 18.69
CA LEU A 133 -24.09 5.72 19.90
C LEU A 133 -25.04 6.93 19.84
N SER A 134 -25.36 7.49 21.01
CA SER A 134 -26.06 8.78 21.05
C SER A 134 -25.05 9.92 21.08
N ASP A 135 -25.42 11.09 20.54
CA ASP A 135 -24.56 12.28 20.47
C ASP A 135 -23.96 12.63 21.85
N LYS A 136 -24.74 12.45 22.91
CA LYS A 136 -24.29 12.56 24.30
C LYS A 136 -23.29 11.49 24.72
N GLN A 137 -23.54 10.22 24.38
CA GLN A 137 -22.63 9.12 24.72
C GLN A 137 -21.25 9.36 24.11
N GLU A 138 -21.21 9.86 22.88
CA GLU A 138 -19.98 10.23 22.20
C GLU A 138 -19.24 11.37 22.89
N ILE A 139 -19.92 12.49 23.11
CA ILE A 139 -19.34 13.67 23.77
C ILE A 139 -18.90 13.36 25.20
N VAL A 140 -19.63 12.51 25.94
CA VAL A 140 -19.46 12.31 27.40
C VAL A 140 -18.65 11.07 27.76
N ASP A 141 -18.86 9.94 27.09
CA ASP A 141 -18.31 8.64 27.49
C ASP A 141 -17.14 8.19 26.60
N THR A 142 -17.31 8.05 25.27
CA THR A 142 -16.26 7.55 24.35
C THR A 142 -15.25 8.62 23.90
N LYS A 143 -15.66 9.90 23.80
CA LYS A 143 -14.90 11.03 23.24
C LYS A 143 -14.73 11.01 21.72
N THR A 144 -15.60 10.30 21.04
CA THR A 144 -15.73 10.27 19.58
C THR A 144 -16.39 11.55 19.05
N ASN A 145 -16.54 11.66 17.73
CA ASN A 145 -17.07 12.82 17.06
C ASN A 145 -18.46 12.53 16.47
N PRO A 146 -19.56 13.07 17.04
CA PRO A 146 -20.97 12.71 16.74
C PRO A 146 -21.51 13.22 15.40
N ARG A 147 -20.63 13.21 14.40
CA ARG A 147 -20.79 13.71 13.03
C ARG A 147 -19.88 12.92 12.06
N SER A 148 -19.29 11.82 12.50
CA SER A 148 -18.40 10.89 11.82
C SER A 148 -18.56 9.53 12.51
N ALA A 149 -19.43 8.68 11.96
CA ALA A 149 -19.78 7.33 12.43
C ALA A 149 -18.61 6.33 12.52
N ASP A 150 -17.39 6.82 12.33
CA ASP A 150 -16.08 6.19 12.27
C ASP A 150 -15.11 7.37 12.53
N THR A 151 -14.63 7.49 13.77
CA THR A 151 -13.89 8.67 14.24
C THR A 151 -12.41 8.63 13.85
N ASP A 152 -11.76 7.47 13.96
CA ASP A 152 -10.33 7.29 13.65
C ASP A 152 -10.04 6.89 12.19
N ARG A 153 -11.05 6.37 11.49
CA ARG A 153 -11.07 5.98 10.06
C ARG A 153 -10.41 4.66 9.73
N ASP A 154 -10.49 3.71 10.65
CA ASP A 154 -10.07 2.33 10.42
C ASP A 154 -11.11 1.50 9.62
N GLY A 155 -12.38 1.93 9.60
CA GLY A 155 -13.49 1.27 8.88
C GLY A 155 -14.46 0.45 9.74
N LEU A 156 -14.28 0.41 11.07
CA LEU A 156 -15.32 0.09 12.04
C LEU A 156 -16.25 1.29 12.24
N LEU A 157 -17.28 1.12 13.08
CA LEU A 157 -18.14 2.21 13.54
C LEU A 157 -17.92 2.36 15.04
N ASP A 158 -17.86 3.59 15.55
CA ASP A 158 -17.52 3.84 16.96
C ASP A 158 -18.45 3.06 17.93
N GLY A 159 -19.72 2.86 17.56
CA GLY A 159 -20.73 2.09 18.28
C GLY A 159 -20.53 0.57 18.33
N VAL A 160 -19.61 -0.01 17.54
CA VAL A 160 -19.15 -1.40 17.72
C VAL A 160 -17.90 -1.53 18.59
N GLU A 161 -17.24 -0.42 18.91
CA GLU A 161 -15.93 -0.35 19.56
C GLU A 161 -16.05 0.02 21.03
N THR A 162 -16.19 -1.01 21.87
CA THR A 162 -16.67 -0.80 23.24
C THR A 162 -15.59 -0.36 24.24
N ASN A 163 -14.33 -0.19 23.81
CA ASN A 163 -13.15 0.09 24.64
C ASN A 163 -13.13 -0.76 25.93
N THR A 164 -13.33 -2.08 25.75
CA THR A 164 -13.34 -3.06 26.84
C THR A 164 -12.08 -3.91 26.91
N GLY A 165 -11.23 -3.90 25.88
CA GLY A 165 -10.05 -4.75 25.77
C GLY A 165 -10.40 -6.24 25.62
N VAL A 166 -11.56 -6.56 25.06
CA VAL A 166 -12.09 -7.93 24.93
C VAL A 166 -12.90 -8.08 23.64
N PHE A 167 -12.35 -8.78 22.65
CA PHE A 167 -13.10 -9.14 21.46
C PHE A 167 -14.27 -10.10 21.76
N VAL A 168 -15.49 -9.67 21.42
CA VAL A 168 -16.71 -10.48 21.56
C VAL A 168 -17.25 -10.88 20.19
N SER A 169 -17.23 -9.97 19.22
CA SER A 169 -17.65 -10.18 17.82
C SER A 169 -17.37 -8.93 16.98
N VAL A 170 -17.52 -9.01 15.66
CA VAL A 170 -17.51 -7.83 14.75
C VAL A 170 -18.51 -6.69 15.07
N ASN A 171 -19.49 -6.91 15.95
CA ASN A 171 -20.41 -5.87 16.43
C ASN A 171 -20.16 -5.48 17.90
N ASN A 172 -19.03 -5.91 18.46
CA ASN A 172 -18.53 -5.60 19.81
C ASN A 172 -17.06 -6.07 19.85
N THR A 173 -16.19 -5.29 19.23
CA THR A 173 -14.77 -5.60 18.97
C THR A 173 -13.90 -5.42 20.22
N GLY A 174 -14.35 -4.58 21.14
CA GLY A 174 -13.64 -4.27 22.39
C GLY A 174 -12.54 -3.22 22.26
N THR A 175 -12.27 -2.77 21.04
CA THR A 175 -11.26 -1.80 20.60
C THR A 175 -11.59 -0.37 21.01
N ASP A 176 -10.64 0.55 20.89
CA ASP A 176 -10.76 1.97 21.25
C ASP A 176 -11.06 2.82 20.00
N PRO A 177 -12.27 3.42 19.84
CA PRO A 177 -12.72 4.14 18.63
C PRO A 177 -11.99 5.48 18.35
N LEU A 178 -10.76 5.62 18.84
CA LEU A 178 -9.89 6.77 18.73
C LEU A 178 -8.49 6.38 18.24
N GLU A 179 -8.20 5.08 18.10
CA GLU A 179 -6.88 4.51 17.80
C GLU A 179 -7.06 3.30 16.86
N ALA A 180 -6.96 3.54 15.55
CA ALA A 180 -7.20 2.58 14.46
C ALA A 180 -6.40 1.25 14.48
N ASP A 181 -5.52 1.05 15.46
CA ASP A 181 -4.72 -0.13 15.79
C ASP A 181 -4.63 -0.14 17.33
N THR A 182 -5.60 -0.77 18.00
CA THR A 182 -5.79 -0.68 19.46
C THR A 182 -4.61 -1.27 20.24
N ASP A 183 -3.99 -2.33 19.73
CA ASP A 183 -2.95 -3.08 20.46
C ASP A 183 -1.50 -2.78 20.02
N GLY A 184 -1.34 -2.14 18.86
CA GLY A 184 -0.10 -1.59 18.34
C GLY A 184 0.79 -2.61 17.62
N ASP A 185 0.21 -3.68 17.06
CA ASP A 185 0.96 -4.70 16.30
C ASP A 185 1.11 -4.40 14.80
N GLY A 186 0.38 -3.40 14.29
CA GLY A 186 0.51 -2.85 12.94
C GLY A 186 -0.59 -3.29 11.95
N TYR A 187 -1.64 -3.96 12.42
CA TYR A 187 -2.87 -4.19 11.67
C TYR A 187 -4.01 -3.32 12.23
N THR A 188 -4.99 -2.94 11.40
CA THR A 188 -6.13 -2.16 11.89
C THR A 188 -7.16 -3.05 12.58
N ASP A 189 -7.88 -2.48 13.54
CA ASP A 189 -8.91 -3.20 14.33
C ASP A 189 -10.00 -3.81 13.44
N SER A 190 -10.34 -3.14 12.34
CA SER A 190 -11.24 -3.57 11.26
C SER A 190 -10.69 -4.78 10.51
N LYS A 191 -9.40 -4.78 10.17
CA LYS A 191 -8.73 -5.85 9.42
C LYS A 191 -8.77 -7.16 10.21
N GLU A 192 -8.49 -7.06 11.50
CA GLU A 192 -8.48 -8.18 12.43
C GLU A 192 -9.88 -8.73 12.72
N SER A 193 -10.81 -7.82 13.01
CA SER A 193 -12.20 -8.15 13.30
C SER A 193 -12.87 -8.90 12.14
N ILE A 194 -12.64 -8.46 10.90
CA ILE A 194 -13.30 -9.02 9.70
C ILE A 194 -12.85 -10.45 9.40
N ASP A 195 -11.56 -10.79 9.55
CA ASP A 195 -11.06 -12.15 9.23
C ASP A 195 -11.45 -13.16 10.33
N SER A 196 -11.68 -12.71 11.58
CA SER A 196 -12.01 -13.58 12.74
C SER A 196 -10.95 -14.67 13.00
N LEU A 197 -9.72 -14.46 12.52
CA LEU A 197 -8.55 -15.32 12.73
C LEU A 197 -7.53 -14.69 13.70
N SER A 198 -7.75 -13.44 14.08
CA SER A 198 -6.98 -12.67 15.07
C SER A 198 -7.90 -12.02 16.12
N ASP A 199 -7.32 -11.28 17.08
CA ASP A 199 -8.00 -10.61 18.19
C ASP A 199 -7.35 -9.21 18.36
N PRO A 200 -8.04 -8.11 18.01
CA PRO A 200 -7.48 -6.74 17.99
C PRO A 200 -7.23 -6.12 19.38
N ASN A 201 -6.96 -6.98 20.36
CA ASN A 201 -6.66 -6.62 21.74
C ASN A 201 -5.49 -7.45 22.30
N ASP A 202 -4.80 -8.27 21.47
CA ASP A 202 -3.62 -9.06 21.83
C ASP A 202 -2.54 -8.97 20.74
N PRO A 203 -1.46 -8.19 20.94
CA PRO A 203 -0.43 -7.87 19.93
C PRO A 203 0.52 -9.05 19.61
N ASN A 204 0.06 -10.26 19.91
CA ASN A 204 0.67 -11.54 19.54
C ASN A 204 -0.27 -12.35 18.63
N SER A 205 -1.43 -11.79 18.27
CA SER A 205 -2.54 -12.49 17.62
C SER A 205 -2.77 -12.07 16.17
N ILE A 206 -1.83 -11.36 15.52
CA ILE A 206 -1.86 -10.91 14.11
C ILE A 206 -2.69 -11.76 13.12
N PRO A 207 -3.32 -11.13 12.11
CA PRO A 207 -3.92 -11.82 10.98
C PRO A 207 -2.92 -12.76 10.28
N PRO A 208 -3.37 -13.93 9.78
CA PRO A 208 -2.49 -14.81 9.03
C PRO A 208 -2.09 -14.16 7.71
N LYS A 209 -0.79 -13.85 7.57
CA LYS A 209 -0.21 -13.31 6.32
C LYS A 209 -0.71 -14.12 5.10
N PRO A 210 -1.27 -13.46 4.07
CA PRO A 210 -1.72 -14.15 2.86
C PRO A 210 -0.62 -15.02 2.25
N GLU A 211 -1.01 -16.15 1.66
CA GLU A 211 -0.08 -17.05 0.98
C GLU A 211 0.64 -16.28 -0.13
N ILE A 212 1.97 -16.19 -0.02
CA ILE A 212 2.81 -15.54 -1.00
C ILE A 212 2.85 -16.36 -2.29
N LYS A 213 2.43 -15.74 -3.38
CA LYS A 213 2.44 -16.29 -4.74
C LYS A 213 3.29 -15.40 -5.62
N LEU A 214 3.97 -16.01 -6.58
CA LEU A 214 4.54 -15.29 -7.72
C LEU A 214 3.44 -15.07 -8.77
N LEU A 215 3.18 -13.81 -9.12
CA LEU A 215 2.39 -13.45 -10.30
C LEU A 215 3.24 -13.58 -11.58
N ALA A 216 4.55 -13.32 -11.48
CA ALA A 216 5.55 -13.61 -12.50
C ALA A 216 6.96 -13.72 -11.89
N TYR A 217 7.85 -14.49 -12.52
CA TYR A 217 9.27 -14.53 -12.22
C TYR A 217 10.10 -14.84 -13.48
N TRP A 218 10.87 -13.86 -13.95
CA TRP A 218 11.85 -14.04 -15.01
C TRP A 218 13.26 -14.02 -14.42
N ASP A 219 13.86 -15.20 -14.28
CA ASP A 219 15.22 -15.39 -13.78
C ASP A 219 16.31 -15.04 -14.81
N PHE A 220 15.92 -14.85 -16.08
CA PHE A 220 16.82 -14.63 -17.22
C PHE A 220 17.98 -15.65 -17.36
N ASN A 221 17.83 -16.89 -16.87
CA ASN A 221 18.91 -17.89 -16.86
C ASN A 221 18.84 -18.96 -17.98
N ASP A 222 17.80 -18.97 -18.82
CA ASP A 222 17.69 -19.87 -19.98
C ASP A 222 17.83 -19.15 -21.34
N PRO A 223 19.07 -18.95 -21.85
CA PRO A 223 19.32 -18.32 -23.15
C PRO A 223 19.03 -19.23 -24.36
N SER A 224 18.24 -20.32 -24.21
CA SER A 224 17.94 -21.25 -25.30
C SER A 224 17.05 -20.64 -26.40
N ASP A 225 16.16 -19.70 -26.05
CA ASP A 225 15.58 -18.74 -26.99
C ASP A 225 16.25 -17.37 -26.81
N PRO A 226 17.08 -16.89 -27.75
CA PRO A 226 17.80 -15.63 -27.61
C PRO A 226 16.91 -14.38 -27.76
N GLN A 227 15.61 -14.53 -28.02
CA GLN A 227 14.66 -13.43 -28.23
C GLN A 227 13.56 -13.34 -27.17
N SER A 228 13.52 -14.23 -26.19
CA SER A 228 12.44 -14.28 -25.19
C SER A 228 12.95 -14.87 -23.87
N ALA A 229 12.33 -14.53 -22.74
CA ALA A 229 12.57 -15.18 -21.45
C ALA A 229 11.26 -15.77 -20.90
N THR A 230 11.30 -17.04 -20.51
CA THR A 230 10.13 -17.75 -19.97
C THR A 230 9.91 -17.37 -18.51
N ASP A 231 8.66 -17.17 -18.12
CA ASP A 231 8.30 -17.07 -16.70
C ASP A 231 8.48 -18.43 -16.02
N VAL A 232 9.34 -18.46 -14.99
CA VAL A 232 9.70 -19.66 -14.23
C VAL A 232 8.60 -20.05 -13.24
N SER A 233 7.73 -19.10 -12.84
CA SER A 233 6.57 -19.41 -12.00
C SER A 233 5.47 -20.16 -12.76
N GLY A 234 5.33 -19.91 -14.07
CA GLY A 234 4.32 -20.48 -14.95
C GLY A 234 2.95 -19.79 -14.88
N ASN A 235 2.86 -18.64 -14.22
CA ASN A 235 1.64 -17.85 -14.00
C ASN A 235 1.50 -16.68 -14.99
N SER A 236 2.59 -16.28 -15.66
CA SER A 236 2.66 -15.21 -16.65
C SER A 236 3.19 -15.73 -18.01
N PRO A 237 2.91 -15.06 -19.14
CA PRO A 237 3.58 -15.33 -20.41
C PRO A 237 5.11 -15.08 -20.36
N ALA A 238 5.81 -15.56 -21.38
CA ALA A 238 7.18 -15.15 -21.64
C ALA A 238 7.26 -13.64 -22.00
N VAL A 239 8.40 -13.00 -21.70
CA VAL A 239 8.72 -11.64 -22.14
C VAL A 239 9.56 -11.66 -23.42
N ASP A 240 9.08 -10.99 -24.47
CA ASP A 240 9.79 -10.88 -25.73
C ASP A 240 10.77 -9.70 -25.70
N PHE A 241 12.00 -9.94 -26.18
CA PHE A 241 13.06 -8.94 -26.21
C PHE A 241 12.91 -7.99 -27.41
N THR A 242 13.10 -6.70 -27.13
CA THR A 242 12.93 -5.61 -28.08
C THR A 242 14.15 -4.70 -28.10
N GLY A 243 14.33 -3.98 -29.22
CA GLY A 243 15.50 -3.14 -29.43
C GLY A 243 16.81 -3.95 -29.40
N PRO A 244 17.87 -3.41 -28.76
CA PRO A 244 19.13 -4.14 -28.53
C PRO A 244 19.15 -5.14 -27.37
N ALA A 245 18.02 -5.38 -26.67
CA ALA A 245 17.97 -6.27 -25.51
C ALA A 245 18.31 -7.73 -25.86
N LYS A 246 19.00 -8.41 -24.94
CA LYS A 246 19.50 -9.78 -25.08
C LYS A 246 19.91 -10.36 -23.73
N TYR A 247 20.21 -11.66 -23.68
CA TYR A 247 20.97 -12.23 -22.57
C TYR A 247 22.40 -11.65 -22.52
N SER A 248 22.93 -11.53 -21.30
CA SER A 248 24.35 -11.27 -21.03
C SER A 248 25.25 -12.44 -21.44
N ASP A 249 26.56 -12.29 -21.26
CA ASP A 249 27.47 -13.45 -21.22
C ASP A 249 27.24 -14.28 -19.92
N ASP A 250 27.74 -15.52 -19.90
CA ASP A 250 27.71 -16.46 -18.77
C ASP A 250 28.50 -15.91 -17.55
N GLY A 251 27.91 -15.97 -16.35
CA GLY A 251 28.37 -15.25 -15.16
C GLY A 251 28.09 -13.74 -15.22
N GLY A 252 27.08 -13.35 -15.99
CA GLY A 252 26.66 -11.97 -16.22
C GLY A 252 25.52 -11.50 -15.33
N GLY A 253 24.90 -12.38 -14.56
CA GLY A 253 23.90 -12.09 -13.54
C GLY A 253 24.47 -11.53 -12.23
N PHE A 254 23.63 -11.50 -11.20
CA PHE A 254 23.93 -11.02 -9.87
C PHE A 254 24.93 -11.92 -9.15
N SER A 255 24.67 -13.23 -9.12
CA SER A 255 25.52 -14.19 -8.38
C SER A 255 26.90 -14.35 -9.03
N GLY A 256 27.00 -14.11 -10.34
CA GLY A 256 28.19 -14.29 -11.15
C GLY A 256 28.62 -15.76 -11.29
N ALA A 257 27.73 -16.70 -10.97
CA ALA A 257 27.97 -18.13 -11.07
C ALA A 257 27.97 -18.61 -12.54
N ALA A 258 28.45 -19.83 -12.78
CA ALA A 258 28.33 -20.43 -14.12
C ALA A 258 26.88 -20.90 -14.34
N GLY A 259 26.26 -20.44 -15.43
CA GLY A 259 24.83 -20.56 -15.70
C GLY A 259 23.99 -19.35 -15.25
N ASP A 260 24.62 -18.33 -14.66
CA ASP A 260 23.99 -17.10 -14.18
C ASP A 260 24.07 -16.01 -15.27
N TYR A 261 22.95 -15.72 -15.90
CA TYR A 261 22.80 -14.74 -16.96
C TYR A 261 21.98 -13.53 -16.46
N ALA A 262 21.68 -12.57 -17.32
CA ALA A 262 20.82 -11.43 -17.02
C ALA A 262 20.23 -10.85 -18.31
N LEU A 263 19.16 -10.07 -18.18
CA LEU A 263 18.66 -9.20 -19.24
C LEU A 263 19.62 -8.01 -19.43
N GLU A 264 20.43 -8.02 -20.49
CA GLU A 264 21.28 -6.90 -20.89
C GLU A 264 20.48 -5.85 -21.65
N LEU A 265 20.39 -4.66 -21.06
CA LEU A 265 19.67 -3.50 -21.57
C LEU A 265 20.71 -2.47 -22.02
N GLY A 266 20.78 -2.20 -23.33
CA GLY A 266 21.96 -1.62 -23.97
C GLY A 266 22.34 -0.21 -23.50
N GLY A 267 21.83 0.80 -24.19
CA GLY A 267 22.12 2.21 -23.96
C GLY A 267 20.89 3.01 -23.56
N VAL A 268 21.11 4.13 -22.87
CA VAL A 268 20.03 5.03 -22.46
C VAL A 268 19.22 5.49 -23.69
N ASN A 269 17.91 5.23 -23.68
CA ASN A 269 16.97 5.56 -24.76
C ASN A 269 17.24 4.87 -26.13
N ASP A 270 17.86 3.69 -26.13
CA ASP A 270 18.03 2.84 -27.33
C ASP A 270 16.85 1.89 -27.65
N ARG A 271 15.85 1.84 -26.76
CA ARG A 271 14.66 0.96 -26.79
C ARG A 271 14.91 -0.52 -26.49
N SER A 272 15.98 -0.86 -25.79
CA SER A 272 16.13 -2.15 -25.12
C SER A 272 15.02 -2.33 -24.08
N ALA A 273 14.21 -3.38 -24.21
CA ALA A 273 13.24 -3.79 -23.19
C ALA A 273 12.84 -5.26 -23.40
N ALA A 274 12.28 -5.89 -22.36
CA ALA A 274 11.55 -7.16 -22.45
C ALA A 274 10.07 -6.92 -22.14
N VAL A 275 9.14 -7.51 -22.91
CA VAL A 275 7.72 -7.11 -22.88
C VAL A 275 6.78 -8.33 -22.90
N THR A 276 5.78 -8.38 -22.01
CA THR A 276 4.71 -9.39 -22.08
C THR A 276 3.61 -9.00 -23.08
N PRO A 277 2.90 -9.97 -23.67
CA PRO A 277 1.62 -9.73 -24.33
C PRO A 277 0.51 -9.37 -23.32
N GLU A 278 -0.56 -8.75 -23.82
CA GLU A 278 -1.79 -8.46 -23.08
C GLU A 278 -2.41 -9.73 -22.46
N GLY A 279 -2.93 -9.64 -21.24
CA GLY A 279 -3.53 -10.77 -20.51
C GLY A 279 -4.04 -10.39 -19.12
N THR A 280 -4.43 -11.39 -18.33
CA THR A 280 -5.08 -11.24 -17.01
C THR A 280 -4.21 -11.68 -15.83
N HIS A 281 -2.89 -11.79 -16.04
CA HIS A 281 -1.97 -12.45 -15.11
C HIS A 281 -1.49 -11.53 -13.96
N PHE A 282 -1.98 -10.29 -13.91
CA PHE A 282 -1.78 -9.36 -12.79
C PHE A 282 -3.12 -8.91 -12.18
N ASP A 283 -4.25 -9.52 -12.56
CA ASP A 283 -5.58 -9.12 -12.09
C ASP A 283 -5.72 -9.32 -10.57
N GLU A 284 -5.09 -10.36 -9.99
CA GLU A 284 -5.09 -10.60 -8.54
C GLU A 284 -4.57 -9.40 -7.73
N ALA A 285 -3.55 -8.69 -8.23
CA ALA A 285 -3.01 -7.49 -7.57
C ALA A 285 -3.99 -6.29 -7.59
N VAL A 286 -4.88 -6.23 -8.58
CA VAL A 286 -5.96 -5.22 -8.65
C VAL A 286 -7.14 -5.64 -7.77
N GLU A 287 -7.45 -6.94 -7.72
CA GLU A 287 -8.53 -7.50 -6.89
C GLU A 287 -8.24 -7.41 -5.39
N THR A 288 -6.99 -7.65 -4.98
CA THR A 288 -6.51 -7.53 -3.60
C THR A 288 -6.00 -6.13 -3.26
N ASN A 289 -5.86 -5.26 -4.28
CA ASN A 289 -5.28 -3.92 -4.17
C ASN A 289 -3.82 -3.91 -3.65
N GLU A 290 -3.10 -5.04 -3.65
CA GLU A 290 -1.75 -5.16 -3.08
C GLU A 290 -0.78 -5.91 -4.01
N MET A 291 0.52 -5.57 -3.96
CA MET A 291 1.58 -6.29 -4.68
C MET A 291 2.99 -5.83 -4.31
N SER A 292 3.99 -6.63 -4.67
CA SER A 292 5.40 -6.23 -4.67
C SER A 292 6.11 -6.63 -5.97
N VAL A 293 7.12 -5.83 -6.35
CA VAL A 293 8.03 -6.07 -7.48
C VAL A 293 9.46 -6.01 -6.97
N ALA A 294 10.19 -7.11 -7.10
CA ALA A 294 11.57 -7.27 -6.63
C ALA A 294 12.51 -7.64 -7.80
N PHE A 295 13.71 -7.07 -7.84
CA PHE A 295 14.72 -7.41 -8.85
C PHE A 295 16.12 -6.92 -8.48
N TRP A 296 17.13 -7.58 -9.04
CA TRP A 296 18.50 -7.07 -9.09
C TRP A 296 18.70 -6.16 -10.31
N GLN A 297 19.44 -5.07 -10.13
CA GLN A 297 19.76 -4.14 -11.20
C GLN A 297 21.21 -3.66 -11.15
N ASN A 298 21.86 -3.58 -12.32
CA ASN A 298 23.19 -2.99 -12.50
C ASN A 298 23.15 -1.84 -13.52
N THR A 299 22.98 -0.60 -13.06
CA THR A 299 22.88 0.59 -13.91
C THR A 299 24.26 1.02 -14.43
N THR A 300 24.52 0.98 -15.73
CA THR A 300 25.81 1.43 -16.29
C THR A 300 25.85 2.92 -16.59
N GLN A 301 24.70 3.53 -16.90
CA GLN A 301 24.56 4.97 -17.18
C GLN A 301 23.22 5.51 -16.67
N VAL A 302 23.27 6.61 -15.91
CA VAL A 302 22.08 7.37 -15.49
C VAL A 302 21.50 8.16 -16.67
N GLY A 303 20.17 8.13 -16.81
CA GLY A 303 19.43 8.91 -17.78
C GLY A 303 17.96 9.04 -17.40
N ASN A 304 17.15 9.60 -18.29
CA ASN A 304 15.70 9.52 -18.16
C ASN A 304 15.28 8.09 -18.50
N THR A 305 15.02 7.27 -17.49
CA THR A 305 14.90 5.80 -17.64
C THR A 305 13.87 5.17 -16.69
N SER A 306 13.19 4.11 -17.14
CA SER A 306 12.35 3.21 -16.30
C SER A 306 12.98 1.82 -16.24
N ALA A 307 12.87 1.14 -15.09
CA ALA A 307 13.27 -0.26 -14.92
C ALA A 307 12.15 -1.24 -15.19
N PHE A 308 10.92 -0.87 -14.87
CA PHE A 308 9.74 -1.61 -15.30
C PHE A 308 8.55 -0.67 -15.44
N TRP A 309 7.54 -1.09 -16.19
CA TRP A 309 6.28 -0.38 -16.38
C TRP A 309 5.15 -1.38 -16.61
N ILE A 310 4.28 -1.58 -15.62
CA ILE A 310 3.01 -2.29 -15.75
C ILE A 310 1.98 -1.31 -16.29
N HIS A 311 1.30 -1.69 -17.36
CA HIS A 311 0.35 -0.85 -18.07
C HIS A 311 -1.03 -0.96 -17.44
N SER A 312 -1.64 0.20 -17.16
CA SER A 312 -3.08 0.31 -16.95
C SER A 312 -3.66 1.17 -18.07
N PRO A 313 -4.63 0.66 -18.87
CA PRO A 313 -5.25 1.45 -19.93
C PRO A 313 -6.00 2.68 -19.46
N GLU A 314 -6.48 2.68 -18.22
CA GLU A 314 -7.31 3.73 -17.60
C GLU A 314 -6.46 4.77 -16.88
N ALA A 315 -5.29 4.37 -16.36
CA ALA A 315 -4.36 5.24 -15.67
C ALA A 315 -3.88 6.44 -16.50
N THR A 316 -3.82 7.59 -15.84
CA THR A 316 -3.35 8.84 -16.46
C THR A 316 -1.85 8.82 -16.74
N GLY A 317 -1.33 9.89 -17.35
CA GLY A 317 0.11 10.09 -17.49
C GLY A 317 0.83 9.02 -18.33
N ASN A 318 0.25 8.58 -19.45
CA ASN A 318 0.82 7.55 -20.35
C ASN A 318 0.59 6.09 -19.88
N GLN A 319 -0.61 5.78 -19.37
CA GLN A 319 -1.02 4.41 -19.01
C GLN A 319 -0.09 3.80 -17.93
N ARG A 320 0.21 4.60 -16.92
CA ARG A 320 1.14 4.25 -15.84
C ARG A 320 0.39 3.52 -14.73
N GLY A 321 0.29 2.20 -14.82
CA GLY A 321 -0.35 1.36 -13.81
C GLY A 321 0.51 1.22 -12.56
N PHE A 322 1.71 0.65 -12.71
CA PHE A 322 2.68 0.46 -11.62
C PHE A 322 4.10 0.48 -12.23
N GLN A 323 4.96 1.43 -11.88
CA GLN A 323 6.28 1.59 -12.53
C GLN A 323 7.34 2.20 -11.60
N ALA A 324 8.61 1.94 -11.89
CA ALA A 324 9.74 2.59 -11.21
C ALA A 324 10.82 3.15 -12.16
N HIS A 325 11.26 4.38 -11.86
CA HIS A 325 12.47 4.99 -12.42
C HIS A 325 13.66 4.74 -11.47
N THR A 326 14.70 4.02 -11.88
CA THR A 326 15.83 3.60 -11.01
C THR A 326 17.23 3.92 -11.62
N PRO A 327 17.62 5.20 -11.71
CA PRO A 327 16.88 6.38 -11.34
C PRO A 327 16.35 7.10 -12.59
N TRP A 328 15.69 8.23 -12.39
CA TRP A 328 15.53 9.25 -13.43
C TRP A 328 16.83 10.05 -13.66
N GLY A 329 16.86 10.92 -14.67
CA GLY A 329 18.08 11.60 -15.14
C GLY A 329 18.72 12.58 -14.15
N ASN A 330 18.08 12.82 -13.01
CA ASN A 330 18.58 13.59 -11.86
C ASN A 330 19.15 12.71 -10.73
N GLY A 331 19.18 11.38 -10.87
CA GLY A 331 19.61 10.45 -9.82
C GLY A 331 18.57 10.18 -8.73
N THR A 332 17.30 10.51 -8.97
CA THR A 332 16.18 10.25 -8.06
C THR A 332 15.43 8.99 -8.48
N ILE A 333 15.09 8.13 -7.53
CA ILE A 333 14.14 7.05 -7.72
C ILE A 333 12.72 7.62 -7.59
N PHE A 334 11.87 7.29 -8.54
CA PHE A 334 10.44 7.54 -8.48
C PHE A 334 9.72 6.21 -8.62
N PHE A 335 8.80 5.94 -7.71
CA PHE A 335 7.87 4.83 -7.75
C PHE A 335 6.47 5.43 -7.90
N ASP A 336 5.76 5.02 -8.95
CA ASP A 336 4.46 5.56 -9.31
C ASP A 336 3.44 4.42 -9.44
N GLN A 337 2.22 4.67 -8.99
CA GLN A 337 1.05 3.87 -9.35
C GLN A 337 -0.12 4.74 -9.85
N SER A 338 -1.05 4.14 -10.61
CA SER A 338 -2.34 4.75 -11.01
C SER A 338 -2.27 6.19 -11.52
N GLY A 339 -1.29 6.44 -12.40
CA GLY A 339 -1.01 7.77 -12.94
C GLY A 339 0.31 8.37 -12.44
N CYS A 340 0.34 9.70 -12.33
CA CYS A 340 1.54 10.54 -12.07
C CYS A 340 1.07 12.01 -11.88
N CYS A 341 1.78 12.88 -11.19
CA CYS A 341 3.22 12.83 -10.88
C CYS A 341 3.57 13.33 -9.47
N GLU A 342 2.58 13.38 -8.59
CA GLU A 342 2.67 13.94 -7.25
C GLU A 342 2.22 12.89 -6.21
N ALA A 343 2.44 13.15 -4.93
CA ALA A 343 1.86 12.34 -3.86
C ALA A 343 0.31 12.43 -3.89
N PRO A 344 -0.42 11.39 -3.46
CA PRO A 344 0.10 10.13 -2.89
C PRO A 344 0.40 9.03 -3.93
N GLN A 345 0.12 9.22 -5.22
CA GLN A 345 0.41 8.22 -6.27
C GLN A 345 1.91 8.02 -6.56
N ARG A 346 2.75 9.01 -6.23
CA ARG A 346 4.21 8.96 -6.39
C ARG A 346 4.92 8.96 -5.05
N LEU A 347 5.76 7.95 -4.83
CA LEU A 347 6.79 7.89 -3.79
C LEU A 347 8.17 8.20 -4.39
N THR A 348 9.02 8.93 -3.65
CA THR A 348 10.27 9.51 -4.19
C THR A 348 11.43 9.35 -3.22
N VAL A 349 12.58 8.85 -3.69
CA VAL A 349 13.84 8.86 -2.91
C VAL A 349 15.07 9.22 -3.73
N GLY A 350 15.87 10.15 -3.22
CA GLY A 350 17.06 10.66 -3.91
C GLY A 350 18.35 9.89 -3.61
N GLY A 351 19.24 9.75 -4.59
CA GLY A 351 20.66 9.47 -4.36
C GLY A 351 21.04 8.04 -3.98
N GLN A 352 20.15 7.07 -4.21
CA GLN A 352 20.37 5.66 -3.83
C GLN A 352 21.12 4.83 -4.89
N VAL A 353 21.07 5.21 -6.17
CA VAL A 353 21.61 4.39 -7.27
C VAL A 353 23.10 4.61 -7.50
N ILE A 354 23.87 3.51 -7.50
CA ILE A 354 25.31 3.45 -7.69
C ILE A 354 25.61 2.79 -9.04
N THR A 355 26.29 3.51 -9.94
CA THR A 355 26.54 2.97 -11.29
C THR A 355 27.63 1.90 -11.32
N ASN A 356 27.42 0.87 -12.14
CA ASN A 356 28.29 -0.30 -12.33
C ASN A 356 28.39 -1.21 -11.10
N GLN A 357 27.42 -1.15 -10.20
CA GLN A 357 27.24 -2.04 -9.05
C GLN A 357 25.88 -2.74 -9.19
N TRP A 358 25.78 -4.01 -8.75
CA TRP A 358 24.49 -4.66 -8.54
C TRP A 358 23.84 -4.11 -7.27
N GLN A 359 22.57 -3.75 -7.35
CA GLN A 359 21.73 -3.36 -6.23
C GLN A 359 20.39 -4.08 -6.30
N HIS A 360 19.84 -4.45 -5.15
CA HIS A 360 18.51 -5.07 -5.05
C HIS A 360 17.47 -3.98 -4.79
N PHE A 361 16.36 -4.02 -5.54
CA PHE A 361 15.25 -3.09 -5.39
C PHE A 361 13.96 -3.84 -5.10
N VAL A 362 13.17 -3.35 -4.14
CA VAL A 362 11.77 -3.76 -3.97
C VAL A 362 10.87 -2.53 -3.98
N PHE A 363 9.80 -2.61 -4.76
CA PHE A 363 8.74 -1.61 -4.86
C PHE A 363 7.42 -2.30 -4.52
N GLN A 364 6.74 -1.86 -3.47
CA GLN A 364 5.55 -2.57 -3.00
C GLN A 364 4.48 -1.63 -2.46
N ARG A 365 3.25 -2.14 -2.44
CA ARG A 365 2.14 -1.54 -1.70
C ARG A 365 1.23 -2.59 -1.07
N ASP A 366 0.69 -2.27 0.09
CA ASP A 366 -0.37 -3.04 0.77
C ASP A 366 -1.76 -2.67 0.25
N GLU A 367 -2.80 -3.28 0.81
CA GLU A 367 -4.20 -3.10 0.38
C GLU A 367 -4.75 -1.69 0.68
N ASP A 368 -4.22 -1.01 1.69
CA ASP A 368 -4.63 0.32 2.17
C ASP A 368 -3.97 1.47 1.39
N GLY A 369 -2.93 1.17 0.63
CA GLY A 369 -2.24 2.14 -0.23
C GLY A 369 -1.02 2.77 0.42
N ASN A 370 -0.45 2.13 1.44
CA ASN A 370 0.91 2.42 1.86
C ASN A 370 1.89 1.87 0.81
N MET A 371 2.80 2.72 0.37
CA MET A 371 3.81 2.43 -0.64
C MET A 371 5.19 2.44 0.00
N GLU A 372 6.07 1.55 -0.45
CA GLU A 372 7.46 1.49 0.04
C GLU A 372 8.48 1.37 -1.09
N ILE A 373 9.69 1.88 -0.84
CA ILE A 373 10.89 1.68 -1.67
C ILE A 373 12.00 1.11 -0.78
N TRP A 374 12.45 -0.10 -1.09
CA TRP A 374 13.61 -0.74 -0.45
C TRP A 374 14.79 -0.79 -1.42
N VAL A 375 16.01 -0.56 -0.89
CA VAL A 375 17.26 -0.66 -1.66
C VAL A 375 18.33 -1.35 -0.82
N ASP A 376 18.85 -2.46 -1.36
CA ASP A 376 19.88 -3.28 -0.75
C ASP A 376 19.48 -3.81 0.66
N GLY A 377 18.24 -4.31 0.77
CA GLY A 377 17.69 -4.88 2.00
C GLY A 377 17.19 -3.86 3.05
N GLU A 378 17.37 -2.56 2.81
CA GLU A 378 16.97 -1.49 3.74
C GLU A 378 15.85 -0.63 3.17
N LEU A 379 14.83 -0.31 3.98
CA LEU A 379 13.78 0.65 3.66
C LEU A 379 14.37 2.05 3.43
N ARG A 380 13.98 2.71 2.33
CA ARG A 380 14.52 4.02 1.91
C ARG A 380 13.47 5.13 1.88
N ALA A 381 12.21 4.79 1.64
CA ALA A 381 11.09 5.70 1.72
C ALA A 381 9.78 4.92 1.85
N GLU A 382 8.81 5.52 2.54
CA GLU A 382 7.46 5.03 2.78
C GLU A 382 6.47 6.21 2.64
N GLN A 383 5.22 5.94 2.25
CA GLN A 383 4.11 6.91 2.38
C GLN A 383 2.76 6.20 2.33
N GLY A 384 1.76 6.70 3.06
CA GLY A 384 0.38 6.21 3.04
C GLY A 384 -0.57 6.97 2.11
N GLY A 385 -1.79 6.44 1.99
CA GLY A 385 -2.94 7.11 1.37
C GLY A 385 -2.95 7.15 -0.16
N ALA A 386 -2.27 6.23 -0.83
CA ALA A 386 -2.31 6.13 -2.28
C ALA A 386 -3.62 5.46 -2.75
N GLU A 387 -4.34 6.10 -3.68
CA GLU A 387 -5.62 5.59 -4.21
C GLU A 387 -5.51 4.15 -4.79
N PRO A 388 -6.61 3.39 -4.89
CA PRO A 388 -6.61 2.03 -5.42
C PRO A 388 -5.98 1.86 -6.81
N LEU A 389 -5.51 0.64 -7.11
CA LEU A 389 -4.89 0.31 -8.39
C LEU A 389 -5.89 0.41 -9.57
N ASP A 390 -5.64 1.34 -10.48
CA ASP A 390 -6.26 1.35 -11.82
C ASP A 390 -6.07 -0.01 -12.55
N PRO A 391 -7.10 -0.58 -13.20
CA PRO A 391 -7.04 -1.91 -13.79
C PRO A 391 -5.87 -2.11 -14.78
N PHE A 392 -5.10 -3.18 -14.58
CA PHE A 392 -4.02 -3.59 -15.49
C PHE A 392 -4.56 -4.29 -16.74
N ASN A 393 -3.70 -4.46 -17.75
CA ASN A 393 -3.99 -5.29 -18.94
C ASN A 393 -2.94 -6.41 -19.17
N GLY A 394 -2.18 -6.77 -18.12
CA GLY A 394 -1.12 -7.78 -18.20
C GLY A 394 0.14 -7.36 -18.96
N ILE A 395 0.19 -6.20 -19.62
CA ILE A 395 1.42 -5.76 -20.26
C ILE A 395 2.37 -5.20 -19.19
N ILE A 396 3.52 -5.84 -19.01
CA ILE A 396 4.70 -5.26 -18.36
C ILE A 396 5.79 -5.01 -19.39
N THR A 397 6.49 -3.89 -19.25
CA THR A 397 7.68 -3.54 -20.01
C THR A 397 8.84 -3.42 -19.05
N ILE A 398 9.76 -4.39 -19.07
CA ILE A 398 10.99 -4.40 -18.26
C ILE A 398 12.09 -3.66 -19.04
N GLY A 399 12.68 -2.64 -18.42
CA GLY A 399 13.81 -1.86 -18.94
C GLY A 399 13.48 -0.59 -19.70
N ALA A 400 12.20 -0.22 -19.90
CA ALA A 400 11.78 1.00 -20.60
C ALA A 400 10.38 1.51 -20.22
N GLU A 401 10.00 2.69 -20.74
CA GLU A 401 8.62 3.21 -20.68
C GLU A 401 7.69 2.38 -21.59
N GLY A 402 6.52 2.02 -21.06
CA GLY A 402 5.56 1.14 -21.71
C GLY A 402 5.17 1.49 -23.15
N ASN A 403 4.51 2.63 -23.37
CA ASN A 403 3.76 2.89 -24.62
C ASN A 403 4.60 3.06 -25.89
N ASN A 404 5.91 3.29 -25.76
CA ASN A 404 6.75 3.68 -26.89
C ASN A 404 8.20 3.20 -26.79
N LEU A 405 8.55 2.49 -25.72
CA LEU A 405 9.90 1.99 -25.40
C LEU A 405 10.99 3.07 -25.36
N ASN A 406 10.62 4.36 -25.29
CA ASN A 406 11.56 5.42 -24.91
C ASN A 406 11.89 5.28 -23.42
N ASN A 407 12.77 6.14 -22.91
CA ASN A 407 13.25 6.07 -21.53
C ASN A 407 13.76 4.64 -21.16
N SER A 408 14.42 3.95 -22.11
CA SER A 408 15.06 2.67 -21.83
C SER A 408 16.33 2.85 -21.03
N MET A 409 16.56 1.98 -20.04
CA MET A 409 17.74 2.02 -19.19
C MET A 409 18.98 1.41 -19.85
N ALA A 410 20.15 1.81 -19.36
CA ALA A 410 21.43 1.18 -19.69
C ALA A 410 21.94 0.39 -18.49
N GLY A 411 22.15 -0.91 -18.66
CA GLY A 411 22.52 -1.79 -17.57
C GLY A 411 22.14 -3.24 -17.77
N ARG A 412 21.93 -3.92 -16.65
CA ARG A 412 21.32 -5.26 -16.59
C ARG A 412 20.22 -5.28 -15.54
N ILE A 413 19.21 -6.10 -15.77
CA ILE A 413 18.22 -6.54 -14.78
C ILE A 413 18.32 -8.05 -14.66
N ASP A 414 18.14 -8.55 -13.44
CA ASP A 414 18.24 -9.97 -13.10
C ASP A 414 17.24 -10.33 -11.99
N ASP A 415 16.86 -11.60 -11.88
CA ASP A 415 15.86 -12.13 -10.94
C ASP A 415 14.59 -11.26 -10.81
N PHE A 416 13.91 -10.96 -11.92
CA PHE A 416 12.74 -10.06 -11.89
C PHE A 416 11.49 -10.81 -11.45
N ALA A 417 11.01 -10.53 -10.23
CA ALA A 417 9.88 -11.18 -9.59
C ALA A 417 8.75 -10.19 -9.26
N ILE A 418 7.51 -10.70 -9.31
CA ILE A 418 6.29 -9.98 -8.91
C ILE A 418 5.51 -10.89 -7.98
N TYR A 419 5.17 -10.42 -6.79
CA TYR A 419 4.35 -11.16 -5.82
C TYR A 419 2.98 -10.52 -5.62
N ASN A 420 2.03 -11.33 -5.16
CA ASN A 420 0.64 -10.94 -4.91
C ASN A 420 0.40 -10.14 -3.62
N ARG A 421 1.45 -9.82 -2.86
CA ARG A 421 1.39 -9.00 -1.62
C ARG A 421 2.73 -8.29 -1.37
N PRO A 422 2.82 -7.31 -0.44
CA PRO A 422 4.07 -6.85 0.14
C PRO A 422 4.89 -8.00 0.71
N LEU A 423 6.21 -7.87 0.63
CA LEU A 423 7.17 -8.70 1.34
C LEU A 423 7.49 -8.07 2.69
N ASP A 424 7.63 -8.89 3.73
CA ASP A 424 8.15 -8.41 5.01
C ASP A 424 9.67 -8.19 4.98
N ALA A 425 10.20 -7.47 5.98
CA ALA A 425 11.62 -7.13 6.03
C ALA A 425 12.56 -8.36 6.02
N ALA A 426 12.13 -9.54 6.50
CA ALA A 426 12.92 -10.76 6.48
C ALA A 426 12.86 -11.47 5.12
N GLU A 427 11.70 -11.43 4.45
CA GLU A 427 11.54 -11.87 3.05
C GLU A 427 12.39 -11.01 2.10
N ILE A 428 12.36 -9.68 2.25
CA ILE A 428 13.19 -8.74 1.48
C ILE A 428 14.68 -8.93 1.75
N LEU A 429 15.08 -9.12 3.01
CA LEU A 429 16.47 -9.41 3.37
C LEU A 429 16.94 -10.73 2.75
N SER A 430 16.10 -11.76 2.74
CA SER A 430 16.43 -13.06 2.14
C SER A 430 16.73 -12.96 0.64
N LEU A 431 15.92 -12.18 -0.12
CA LEU A 431 16.19 -11.91 -1.54
C LEU A 431 17.50 -11.12 -1.73
N TYR A 432 17.75 -10.11 -0.89
CA TYR A 432 19.00 -9.34 -0.92
C TYR A 432 20.25 -10.19 -0.59
N GLU A 433 20.12 -11.20 0.27
CA GLU A 433 21.19 -12.17 0.55
C GLU A 433 21.36 -13.25 -0.55
N GLY A 434 20.51 -13.23 -1.58
CA GLY A 434 20.61 -14.07 -2.77
C GLY A 434 19.74 -15.33 -2.76
N ALA A 435 18.66 -15.37 -1.97
CA ALA A 435 17.60 -16.37 -2.15
C ALA A 435 16.88 -16.16 -3.48
N LEU A 436 16.48 -17.25 -4.15
CA LEU A 436 15.70 -17.14 -5.39
C LEU A 436 14.27 -16.70 -5.08
N ALA A 437 13.62 -16.02 -6.03
CA ALA A 437 12.24 -15.60 -5.86
C ALA A 437 11.28 -16.78 -5.59
N ILE A 438 11.57 -17.94 -6.20
CA ILE A 438 10.85 -19.20 -6.03
C ILE A 438 11.04 -19.83 -4.62
N ASP A 439 12.10 -19.45 -3.89
CA ASP A 439 12.37 -19.97 -2.55
C ASP A 439 11.46 -19.32 -1.49
N LEU A 440 11.01 -18.08 -1.70
CA LEU A 440 10.02 -17.43 -0.83
C LEU A 440 8.65 -18.13 -0.89
N ILE A 441 8.26 -18.68 -2.05
CA ILE A 441 6.98 -19.42 -2.20
C ILE A 441 7.06 -20.90 -1.77
N THR A 442 8.07 -21.29 -0.97
CA THR A 442 8.27 -22.70 -0.57
C THR A 442 7.13 -23.22 0.32
N PRO A 443 6.82 -24.52 0.21
CA PRO A 443 5.49 -24.98 -0.22
C PRO A 443 4.40 -24.80 0.83
N PRO A 444 3.10 -24.79 0.41
CA PRO A 444 1.91 -24.63 1.28
C PRO A 444 1.63 -25.81 2.23
N ALA A 445 2.64 -26.61 2.56
CA ALA A 445 2.53 -27.75 3.47
C ALA A 445 3.42 -27.54 4.69
N LEU A 446 2.83 -27.72 5.88
CA LEU A 446 3.55 -27.98 7.12
C LEU A 446 4.72 -28.93 6.88
N PHE A 447 5.84 -28.71 7.58
CA PHE A 447 7.00 -29.60 7.48
C PHE A 447 6.59 -31.07 7.73
N THR A 448 6.71 -31.89 6.69
CA THR A 448 6.13 -33.23 6.61
C THR A 448 7.10 -34.19 5.95
N ILE A 449 7.36 -35.32 6.61
CA ILE A 449 7.95 -36.50 5.95
C ILE A 449 6.87 -37.07 5.02
N THR A 450 7.01 -36.79 3.73
CA THR A 450 6.03 -37.09 2.69
C THR A 450 6.05 -38.55 2.27
N ASP A 451 7.18 -39.25 2.46
CA ASP A 451 7.30 -40.68 2.17
C ASP A 451 8.37 -41.37 3.05
N VAL A 452 8.16 -42.66 3.32
CA VAL A 452 9.04 -43.53 4.10
C VAL A 452 9.07 -44.92 3.45
N GLU A 453 10.06 -45.16 2.59
CA GLU A 453 10.24 -46.45 1.93
C GLU A 453 11.27 -47.32 2.66
N ARG A 454 11.10 -48.65 2.58
CA ARG A 454 12.08 -49.63 3.06
C ARG A 454 12.37 -50.66 1.98
N ASP A 455 13.64 -50.87 1.67
CA ASP A 455 14.08 -51.82 0.64
C ASP A 455 14.22 -53.27 1.15
N GLU A 456 14.58 -54.19 0.24
CA GLU A 456 14.76 -55.62 0.56
C GLU A 456 15.99 -55.88 1.45
N ASP A 457 16.99 -55.00 1.43
CA ASP A 457 18.20 -55.07 2.25
C ASP A 457 18.00 -54.45 3.65
N GLY A 458 16.90 -53.72 3.85
CA GLY A 458 16.44 -53.18 5.12
C GLY A 458 16.83 -51.73 5.39
N GLN A 459 17.34 -51.00 4.39
CA GLN A 459 17.59 -49.56 4.43
C GLN A 459 16.28 -48.79 4.43
N VAL A 460 16.24 -47.60 5.04
CA VAL A 460 15.07 -46.71 5.02
C VAL A 460 15.37 -45.42 4.29
N THR A 461 14.54 -45.10 3.30
CA THR A 461 14.57 -43.83 2.58
C THR A 461 13.47 -42.92 3.11
N LEU A 462 13.84 -41.77 3.67
CA LEU A 462 12.92 -40.70 4.04
C LEU A 462 12.89 -39.69 2.90
N THR A 463 11.70 -39.30 2.44
CA THR A 463 11.51 -38.10 1.61
C THR A 463 10.64 -37.12 2.36
N PHE A 464 11.02 -35.84 2.36
CA PHE A 464 10.31 -34.76 3.03
C PHE A 464 10.31 -33.48 2.19
N ASN A 465 9.33 -32.60 2.41
CA ASN A 465 9.34 -31.26 1.80
C ASN A 465 10.49 -30.43 2.42
N ALA A 466 11.27 -29.75 1.58
CA ALA A 466 12.47 -29.05 2.01
C ALA A 466 12.76 -27.84 1.14
N ARG A 467 13.29 -26.78 1.76
CA ARG A 467 13.76 -25.58 1.07
C ARG A 467 15.07 -25.88 0.33
N PRO A 468 15.29 -25.37 -0.89
CA PRO A 468 16.58 -25.43 -1.55
C PRO A 468 17.69 -24.83 -0.67
N ASN A 469 18.88 -25.44 -0.71
CA ASN A 469 20.11 -24.99 -0.01
C ASN A 469 20.06 -24.94 1.52
N VAL A 470 18.91 -25.22 2.17
CA VAL A 470 18.83 -25.39 3.63
C VAL A 470 19.36 -26.77 4.03
N ILE A 471 20.10 -26.81 5.14
CA ILE A 471 20.68 -28.02 5.72
C ILE A 471 19.78 -28.54 6.85
N TYR A 472 19.53 -29.84 6.84
CA TYR A 472 18.67 -30.54 7.79
C TYR A 472 19.45 -31.60 8.56
N ALA A 473 19.17 -31.72 9.86
CA ALA A 473 19.58 -32.86 10.66
C ALA A 473 18.48 -33.93 10.67
N VAL A 474 18.90 -35.19 10.66
CA VAL A 474 18.03 -36.35 10.86
C VAL A 474 18.43 -37.02 12.18
N ASP A 475 17.45 -37.14 13.08
CA ASP A 475 17.57 -37.86 14.35
C ASP A 475 16.73 -39.16 14.29
N VAL A 476 17.22 -40.21 14.95
CA VAL A 476 16.51 -41.49 15.13
C VAL A 476 16.26 -41.78 16.61
N SER A 477 15.19 -42.53 16.90
CA SER A 477 14.83 -42.99 18.24
C SER A 477 14.16 -44.37 18.22
N GLU A 478 14.32 -45.14 19.29
CA GLU A 478 13.60 -46.40 19.54
C GLU A 478 12.31 -46.22 20.36
N ASP A 479 12.21 -45.11 21.11
CA ASP A 479 11.21 -44.91 22.17
C ASP A 479 10.53 -43.52 22.15
N CYS A 480 10.94 -42.63 21.25
CA CYS A 480 10.57 -41.21 21.17
C CYS A 480 11.04 -40.33 22.35
N GLU A 481 11.74 -40.88 23.34
CA GLU A 481 12.30 -40.15 24.49
C GLU A 481 13.78 -39.81 24.28
N LEU A 482 14.57 -40.79 23.82
CA LEU A 482 16.00 -40.64 23.54
C LEU A 482 16.23 -40.55 22.02
N TRP A 483 16.78 -39.42 21.59
CA TRP A 483 17.06 -39.12 20.18
C TRP A 483 18.56 -39.09 19.93
N GLN A 484 18.99 -39.75 18.85
CA GLN A 484 20.37 -39.73 18.36
C GLN A 484 20.39 -39.13 16.95
N GLU A 485 21.17 -38.07 16.76
CA GLU A 485 21.49 -37.53 15.43
C GLU A 485 22.30 -38.56 14.62
N ILE A 486 21.91 -38.77 13.36
CA ILE A 486 22.54 -39.76 12.45
C ILE A 486 23.09 -39.12 11.16
N ASP A 487 22.60 -37.95 10.78
CA ASP A 487 23.16 -37.09 9.73
C ASP A 487 22.81 -35.62 10.05
N ASP A 488 23.73 -34.71 9.78
CA ASP A 488 23.63 -33.26 10.00
C ASP A 488 23.84 -32.45 8.70
N ASN A 489 23.88 -33.12 7.55
CA ASN A 489 24.30 -32.52 6.27
C ASN A 489 23.33 -32.81 5.10
N VAL A 490 22.04 -33.04 5.41
CA VAL A 490 21.02 -33.34 4.38
C VAL A 490 20.55 -32.03 3.74
N VAL A 491 20.97 -31.79 2.49
CA VAL A 491 20.65 -30.55 1.75
C VAL A 491 19.33 -30.67 0.98
N GLY A 492 18.45 -29.70 1.13
CA GLY A 492 17.23 -29.58 0.32
C GLY A 492 17.49 -29.12 -1.12
N SER A 493 16.71 -29.64 -2.07
CA SER A 493 16.84 -29.33 -3.49
C SER A 493 15.50 -29.49 -4.21
N LYS A 494 15.01 -28.43 -4.85
CA LYS A 494 13.78 -28.42 -5.66
C LYS A 494 12.54 -28.86 -4.87
N GLY A 495 12.29 -28.19 -3.75
CA GLY A 495 11.11 -28.39 -2.90
C GLY A 495 11.10 -29.66 -2.03
N LYS A 496 12.16 -30.48 -2.08
CA LYS A 496 12.25 -31.73 -1.32
C LYS A 496 13.68 -32.06 -0.92
N ALA A 497 13.81 -32.95 0.06
CA ALA A 497 15.06 -33.61 0.40
C ALA A 497 14.80 -35.12 0.56
N THR A 498 15.87 -35.91 0.41
CA THR A 498 15.83 -37.35 0.60
C THR A 498 17.04 -37.76 1.44
N PHE A 499 16.79 -38.49 2.52
CA PHE A 499 17.81 -39.10 3.37
C PHE A 499 17.69 -40.63 3.31
N ILE A 500 18.82 -41.34 3.38
CA ILE A 500 18.85 -42.81 3.37
C ILE A 500 19.58 -43.31 4.61
N ASP A 501 18.84 -43.92 5.53
CA ASP A 501 19.42 -44.63 6.66
C ASP A 501 19.96 -46.01 6.21
N ILE A 502 21.28 -46.08 6.12
CA ILE A 502 22.04 -47.29 5.79
C ILE A 502 22.48 -48.10 7.03
N SER A 503 22.17 -47.63 8.24
CA SER A 503 22.60 -48.29 9.49
C SER A 503 21.95 -49.67 9.67
N GLY A 504 20.77 -49.84 9.09
CA GLY A 504 20.05 -51.11 8.97
C GLY A 504 19.34 -51.52 10.26
N PHE A 505 18.02 -51.73 10.16
CA PHE A 505 17.24 -52.30 11.27
C PHE A 505 17.85 -53.63 11.76
N GLY A 506 18.27 -53.67 13.02
CA GLY A 506 18.55 -54.92 13.74
C GLY A 506 17.27 -55.71 14.05
N GLU A 507 17.26 -56.47 15.16
CA GLU A 507 16.06 -57.19 15.62
C GLU A 507 14.96 -56.26 16.23
N GLN A 508 15.08 -54.94 16.06
CA GLN A 508 14.17 -53.94 16.60
C GLN A 508 12.83 -53.92 15.86
N LYS A 509 11.76 -53.62 16.61
CA LYS A 509 10.37 -53.72 16.12
C LYS A 509 9.80 -52.40 15.59
N SER A 510 10.44 -51.28 15.90
CA SER A 510 10.05 -49.93 15.49
C SER A 510 11.27 -49.02 15.61
N LEU A 511 11.40 -48.06 14.68
CA LEU A 511 12.24 -46.88 14.82
C LEU A 511 11.40 -45.66 14.45
N PHE A 512 11.72 -44.53 15.05
CA PHE A 512 11.09 -43.24 14.81
C PHE A 512 12.15 -42.28 14.29
N TYR A 513 11.78 -41.47 13.31
CA TYR A 513 12.65 -40.45 12.73
C TYR A 513 12.08 -39.07 13.02
N ARG A 514 12.98 -38.12 13.27
CA ARG A 514 12.70 -36.69 13.33
C ARG A 514 13.66 -36.01 12.38
N VAL A 515 13.16 -35.06 11.60
CA VAL A 515 13.99 -34.18 10.78
C VAL A 515 13.77 -32.76 11.31
N ARG A 516 14.85 -31.98 11.37
CA ARG A 516 14.86 -30.59 11.86
C ARG A 516 15.80 -29.75 11.01
N ILE A 517 15.51 -28.45 10.92
CA ILE A 517 16.44 -27.46 10.37
C ILE A 517 17.64 -27.34 11.33
N ILE A 518 18.82 -27.06 10.78
CA ILE A 518 19.99 -26.60 11.54
C ILE A 518 20.17 -25.12 11.21
N ASP A 519 20.16 -24.27 12.25
CA ASP A 519 20.49 -22.85 12.18
C ASP A 519 22.02 -22.61 12.18
#